data_AF-A0A6V7LCJ7-F1
#
_entry.id   AF-A0A6V7LCJ7-F1
#
_cell.length_a   1.000
_cell.length_b   1.000
_cell.length_c   1.000
_cell.angle_alpha   90.00
_cell.angle_beta   90.00
_cell.angle_gamma   90.00
#
_symmetry.space_group_name_H-M   'P 1'
#
loop_
_entity.id
_entity.type
_entity.pdbx_description
1 polymer ?
#
loop_
_entity_poly.entity_id
_entity_poly.type
_entity_poly.pdbx_seq_one_letter_code
_entity_poly.pdbx_strand_id
1 'polypeptide(L)'
;GSVELHVTLPPDYPGVSPDVYARSSGLDRTQQTYLNDALIGFAKTQEPDEPCIYGIISWIQDHLATYLKHSRKNNDKDNRKNNKKKNGKPRVFGRYWIYSHHIYSNIKRKEIADEAKECQLSGFCLAGKPGIVCIEGALEDCEYWWQK
;
A
#
# COMPACT_ATOMS: atom_id res chain seq x y z
N GLY A 1 6.90 -2.86 18.26
CA GLY A 1 6.37 -1.95 17.22
C GLY A 1 4.99 -1.54 17.65
N SER A 2 4.57 -0.31 17.37
CA SER A 2 3.19 0.12 17.64
C SER A 2 2.24 -0.40 16.54
N VAL A 3 1.02 -0.71 16.94
CA VAL A 3 -0.09 -1.05 16.03
C VAL A 3 -1.30 -0.23 16.46
N GLU A 4 -1.96 0.32 15.47
CA GLU A 4 -3.26 0.97 15.62
C GLU A 4 -4.32 -0.04 15.20
N LEU A 5 -5.23 -0.35 16.13
CA LEU A 5 -6.39 -1.20 15.86
C LEU A 5 -7.63 -0.29 15.80
N HIS A 6 -8.29 -0.31 14.65
CA HIS A 6 -9.58 0.31 14.43
C HIS A 6 -10.67 -0.76 14.55
N VAL A 7 -11.65 -0.49 15.41
CA VAL A 7 -12.82 -1.34 15.59
C VAL A 7 -14.06 -0.48 15.40
N THR A 8 -14.92 -0.88 14.47
CA THR A 8 -16.22 -0.25 14.25
C THR A 8 -17.30 -1.22 14.68
N LEU A 9 -18.15 -0.78 15.60
CA LEU A 9 -19.25 -1.59 16.12
C LEU A 9 -20.53 -1.24 15.35
N PRO A 10 -21.11 -2.17 14.58
CA PRO A 10 -22.40 -1.94 13.95
C PRO A 10 -23.52 -1.84 15.02
N PRO A 11 -24.68 -1.23 14.69
CA PRO A 11 -25.80 -1.12 15.63
C PRO A 11 -26.28 -2.45 16.20
N ASP A 12 -26.14 -3.52 15.42
CA ASP A 12 -26.59 -4.88 15.76
C ASP A 12 -25.49 -5.71 16.48
N TYR A 13 -24.37 -5.10 16.87
CA TYR A 13 -23.35 -5.76 17.69
C TYR A 13 -23.89 -6.03 19.12
N PRO A 14 -23.64 -7.21 19.72
CA PRO A 14 -22.76 -8.30 19.27
C PRO A 14 -23.41 -9.37 18.36
N GLY A 15 -24.66 -9.22 17.95
CA GLY A 15 -25.33 -10.15 17.03
C GLY A 15 -24.69 -10.20 15.63
N VAL A 16 -24.00 -9.13 15.23
CA VAL A 16 -23.16 -9.09 14.03
C VAL A 16 -21.69 -8.83 14.41
N SER A 17 -20.76 -9.48 13.71
CA SER A 17 -19.32 -9.30 13.92
C SER A 17 -18.88 -7.84 13.72
N PRO A 18 -17.93 -7.33 14.52
CA PRO A 18 -17.42 -5.98 14.34
C PRO A 18 -16.54 -5.87 13.09
N ASP A 19 -16.48 -4.68 12.49
CA ASP A 19 -15.50 -4.38 11.44
C ASP A 19 -14.16 -4.03 12.08
N VAL A 20 -13.10 -4.73 11.67
CA VAL A 20 -11.77 -4.62 12.27
C VAL A 20 -10.73 -4.30 11.22
N TYR A 21 -9.81 -3.39 11.57
CA TYR A 21 -8.67 -3.05 10.72
C TYR A 21 -7.47 -2.70 11.60
N ALA A 22 -6.33 -3.35 11.35
CA ALA A 22 -5.08 -3.06 12.03
C ALA A 22 -4.09 -2.39 11.08
N ARG A 23 -3.31 -1.44 11.59
CA ARG A 23 -2.26 -0.73 10.85
C ARG A 23 -0.97 -0.64 11.66
N SER A 24 0.17 -0.84 11.01
CA SER A 24 1.49 -0.60 11.62
C SER A 24 2.44 0.06 10.63
N SER A 25 3.21 1.03 11.10
CA SER A 25 4.35 1.57 10.34
C SER A 25 5.47 0.56 10.12
N GLY A 26 5.52 -0.52 10.91
CA GLY A 26 6.52 -1.57 10.79
C GLY A 26 6.18 -2.69 9.81
N LEU A 27 4.99 -2.66 9.19
CA LEU A 27 4.54 -3.67 8.24
C LEU A 27 4.63 -3.16 6.80
N ASP A 28 5.18 -3.99 5.92
CA ASP A 28 5.07 -3.80 4.48
C ASP A 28 3.64 -4.07 3.99
N ARG A 29 3.35 -3.64 2.75
CA ARG A 29 2.02 -3.76 2.14
C ARG A 29 1.50 -5.20 2.15
N THR A 30 2.36 -6.18 1.88
CA THR A 30 1.96 -7.60 1.78
C THR A 30 1.63 -8.17 3.15
N GLN A 31 2.47 -7.95 4.16
CA GLN A 31 2.22 -8.40 5.53
C GLN A 31 1.04 -7.65 6.16
N GLN A 32 0.83 -6.38 5.80
CA GLN A 32 -0.33 -5.60 6.23
C GLN A 32 -1.65 -6.19 5.72
N THR A 33 -1.68 -6.66 4.47
CA THR A 33 -2.84 -7.37 3.91
C THR A 33 -3.06 -8.70 4.62
N TYR A 34 -2.02 -9.54 4.75
CA TYR A 34 -2.16 -10.84 5.42
C TYR A 34 -2.58 -10.74 6.88
N LEU A 35 -2.13 -9.71 7.62
CA LEU A 35 -2.60 -9.46 8.97
C LEU A 35 -4.10 -9.15 8.99
N ASN A 36 -4.56 -8.25 8.13
CA ASN A 36 -5.97 -7.85 8.10
C ASN A 36 -6.89 -8.99 7.63
N ASP A 37 -6.48 -9.77 6.63
CA ASP A 37 -7.26 -10.93 6.17
C ASP A 37 -7.43 -11.96 7.30
N ALA A 38 -6.35 -12.25 8.02
CA ALA A 38 -6.39 -13.17 9.16
C ALA A 38 -7.19 -12.61 10.35
N LEU A 39 -7.07 -11.30 10.61
CA LEU A 39 -7.80 -10.61 11.67
C LEU A 39 -9.32 -10.63 11.42
N ILE A 40 -9.75 -10.32 10.19
CA ILE A 40 -11.15 -10.40 9.77
C ILE A 40 -11.64 -11.85 9.86
N GLY A 41 -10.81 -12.81 9.44
CA GLY A 41 -11.09 -14.23 9.61
C GLY A 41 -11.35 -14.59 11.07
N PHE A 42 -10.46 -14.18 11.98
CA PHE A 42 -10.59 -14.43 13.41
C PHE A 42 -11.82 -13.74 14.03
N ALA A 43 -12.14 -12.51 13.63
CA ALA A 43 -13.32 -11.81 14.13
C ALA A 43 -14.62 -12.52 13.75
N LYS A 44 -14.65 -13.21 12.61
CA LYS A 44 -15.80 -14.00 12.14
C LYS A 44 -15.92 -15.37 12.79
N THR A 45 -14.87 -15.90 13.42
CA THR A 45 -14.94 -17.18 14.14
C THR A 45 -15.41 -17.04 15.59
N GLN A 46 -15.65 -15.81 16.05
CA GLN A 46 -16.13 -15.56 17.41
C GLN A 46 -17.62 -15.91 17.51
N GLU A 47 -18.05 -16.33 18.69
CA GLU A 47 -19.45 -16.67 18.92
C GLU A 47 -20.34 -15.43 18.70
N PRO A 48 -21.43 -15.55 17.92
CA PRO A 48 -22.40 -14.48 17.77
C PRO A 48 -23.06 -14.18 19.12
N ASP A 49 -23.53 -12.94 19.27
CA ASP A 49 -24.16 -12.43 20.49
C ASP A 49 -23.23 -12.30 21.71
N GLU A 50 -21.91 -12.56 21.56
CA GLU A 50 -20.91 -12.35 22.61
C GLU A 50 -19.89 -11.23 22.27
N PRO A 51 -19.53 -10.37 23.24
CA PRO A 51 -18.52 -9.34 23.01
C PRO A 51 -17.12 -9.90 22.76
N CYS A 52 -16.59 -9.76 21.54
CA CYS A 52 -15.31 -10.33 21.13
C CYS A 52 -14.11 -9.35 21.04
N ILE A 53 -14.25 -8.08 21.45
CA ILE A 53 -13.21 -7.04 21.29
C ILE A 53 -11.90 -7.44 21.98
N TYR A 54 -11.97 -7.98 23.19
CA TYR A 54 -10.77 -8.41 23.92
C TYR A 54 -10.05 -9.55 23.20
N GLY A 55 -10.79 -10.52 22.66
CA GLY A 55 -10.23 -11.62 21.86
C GLY A 55 -9.47 -11.09 20.65
N ILE A 56 -10.03 -10.09 19.95
CA ILE A 56 -9.38 -9.43 18.81
C ILE A 56 -8.07 -8.75 19.23
N ILE A 57 -8.07 -8.04 20.36
CA ILE A 57 -6.86 -7.38 20.90
C ILE A 57 -5.79 -8.42 21.25
N SER A 58 -6.17 -9.48 21.97
CA SER A 58 -5.25 -10.56 22.36
C SER A 58 -4.65 -11.24 21.14
N TRP A 59 -5.49 -11.57 20.15
CA TRP A 59 -5.04 -12.20 18.92
C TRP A 59 -3.99 -11.36 18.19
N ILE A 60 -4.19 -10.03 18.10
CA ILE A 60 -3.19 -9.14 17.50
C ILE A 60 -1.89 -9.15 18.30
N GLN A 61 -1.95 -9.08 19.62
CA GLN A 61 -0.76 -9.09 20.47
C GLN A 61 0.08 -10.34 20.26
N ASP A 62 -0.57 -11.51 20.11
CA ASP A 62 0.11 -12.79 19.92
C ASP A 62 0.72 -12.95 18.52
N HIS A 63 0.05 -12.44 17.48
CA HIS A 63 0.44 -12.71 16.09
C HIS A 63 1.30 -11.61 15.46
N LEU A 64 1.21 -10.37 15.95
CA LEU A 64 1.86 -9.20 15.36
C LEU A 64 3.37 -9.35 15.17
N ALA A 65 4.07 -9.92 16.16
CA ALA A 65 5.52 -10.08 16.11
C ALA A 65 5.98 -10.89 14.90
N THR A 66 5.18 -11.89 14.49
CA THR A 66 5.45 -12.77 13.35
C THR A 66 5.39 -11.99 12.04
N TYR A 67 4.34 -11.18 11.84
CA TYR A 67 4.17 -10.36 10.65
C TYR A 67 5.27 -9.29 10.53
N LEU A 68 5.64 -8.64 11.65
CA LEU A 68 6.75 -7.68 11.68
C LEU A 68 8.09 -8.34 11.30
N LYS A 69 8.35 -9.56 11.78
CA LYS A 69 9.55 -10.33 11.45
C LYS A 69 9.59 -10.69 9.97
N HIS A 70 8.47 -11.10 9.39
CA HIS A 70 8.38 -11.39 7.95
C HIS A 70 8.57 -10.13 7.11
N SER A 71 8.03 -9.00 7.55
CA SER A 71 8.18 -7.76 6.81
C SER A 71 9.63 -7.29 6.74
N ARG A 72 10.36 -7.37 7.85
CA ARG A 72 11.80 -7.08 7.87
C ARG A 72 12.58 -7.98 6.91
N LYS A 73 12.26 -9.28 6.86
CA LYS A 73 12.90 -10.22 5.92
C LYS A 73 12.60 -9.89 4.45
N ASN A 74 11.39 -9.42 4.13
CA ASN A 74 11.04 -9.01 2.78
C ASN A 74 11.86 -7.79 2.35
N ASN A 75 11.94 -6.77 3.22
CA ASN A 75 12.72 -5.57 2.99
C ASN A 75 14.23 -5.89 2.83
N ASP A 76 14.77 -6.80 3.63
CA ASP A 76 16.17 -7.23 3.49
C ASP A 76 16.43 -7.95 2.16
N LYS A 77 15.47 -8.77 1.69
CA LYS A 77 15.58 -9.44 0.39
C LYS A 77 15.55 -8.44 -0.77
N ASP A 78 14.67 -7.45 -0.71
CA ASP A 78 14.62 -6.40 -1.73
C ASP A 78 15.84 -5.49 -1.70
N ASN A 79 16.34 -5.14 -0.52
CA ASN A 79 17.58 -4.39 -0.38
C ASN A 79 18.79 -5.17 -0.91
N ARG A 80 18.86 -6.49 -0.69
CA ARG A 80 19.93 -7.33 -1.28
C ARG A 80 19.85 -7.42 -2.81
N LYS A 81 18.65 -7.43 -3.39
CA LYS A 81 18.48 -7.35 -4.86
C LYS A 81 18.86 -5.98 -5.41
N ASN A 82 18.56 -4.90 -4.69
CA ASN A 82 18.85 -3.52 -5.09
C ASN A 82 20.29 -3.08 -4.80
N ASN A 83 20.98 -3.68 -3.83
CA ASN A 83 22.38 -3.36 -3.51
C ASN A 83 23.39 -3.82 -4.58
N LYS A 84 22.99 -4.68 -5.52
CA LYS A 84 23.79 -4.91 -6.74
C LYS A 84 23.79 -3.71 -7.71
N LYS A 85 22.99 -2.66 -7.46
CA LYS A 85 22.83 -1.49 -8.35
C LYS A 85 23.04 -0.11 -7.70
N LYS A 86 23.35 0.01 -6.40
CA LYS A 86 23.35 1.33 -5.72
C LYS A 86 24.71 1.71 -5.11
N ASN A 87 25.62 2.19 -5.97
CA ASN A 87 26.67 3.14 -5.58
C ASN A 87 26.16 4.58 -5.81
N GLY A 88 25.03 4.96 -5.21
CA GLY A 88 24.43 6.27 -5.44
C GLY A 88 23.70 6.80 -4.21
N LYS A 89 23.79 8.11 -4.01
CA LYS A 89 23.14 8.91 -2.96
C LYS A 89 21.66 8.53 -2.74
N PRO A 90 21.09 8.80 -1.54
CA PRO A 90 19.66 8.58 -1.31
C PRO A 90 18.85 9.36 -2.34
N ARG A 91 18.16 8.64 -3.25
CA ARG A 91 17.27 9.23 -4.24
C ARG A 91 15.99 9.68 -3.54
N VAL A 92 15.66 10.96 -3.66
CA VAL A 92 14.38 11.50 -3.18
C VAL A 92 13.25 10.90 -4.04
N PHE A 93 12.16 10.47 -3.41
CA PHE A 93 10.99 10.00 -4.14
C PHE A 93 10.12 11.19 -4.58
N GLY A 94 9.77 11.24 -5.86
CA GLY A 94 8.89 12.26 -6.44
C GLY A 94 7.61 11.65 -6.98
N ARG A 95 6.51 12.42 -6.94
CA ARG A 95 5.23 12.08 -7.58
C ARG A 95 4.62 13.31 -8.23
N TYR A 96 4.36 13.21 -9.54
CA TYR A 96 3.78 14.28 -10.34
C TYR A 96 2.32 13.94 -10.64
N TRP A 97 1.44 14.91 -10.39
CA TRP A 97 0.02 14.86 -10.73
C TRP A 97 -0.25 15.83 -11.86
N ILE A 98 -0.52 15.28 -13.05
CA ILE A 98 -0.66 16.07 -14.26
C ILE A 98 -2.14 16.07 -14.62
N TYR A 99 -2.73 17.25 -14.54
CA TYR A 99 -4.11 17.48 -14.93
C TYR A 99 -4.14 17.90 -16.41
N SER A 100 -4.86 17.13 -17.22
CA SER A 100 -5.11 17.47 -18.61
C SER A 100 -6.60 17.73 -18.81
N HIS A 101 -6.94 18.68 -19.69
CA HIS A 101 -8.33 18.92 -20.05
C HIS A 101 -8.99 17.66 -20.65
N HIS A 102 -8.22 16.84 -21.37
CA HIS A 102 -8.67 15.54 -21.87
C HIS A 102 -7.49 14.66 -22.29
N ILE A 103 -7.65 13.34 -22.15
CA ILE A 103 -6.70 12.37 -22.71
C ILE A 103 -7.40 11.10 -23.23
N TYR A 104 -7.99 11.22 -24.42
CA TYR A 104 -8.70 10.10 -25.04
C TYR A 104 -7.82 9.23 -25.92
N SER A 105 -6.78 9.80 -26.53
CA SER A 105 -5.96 9.10 -27.52
C SER A 105 -5.21 7.92 -26.90
N ASN A 106 -5.47 6.71 -27.41
CA ASN A 106 -4.73 5.50 -27.03
C ASN A 106 -3.24 5.63 -27.34
N ILE A 107 -2.89 6.35 -28.42
CA ILE A 107 -1.51 6.59 -28.84
C ILE A 107 -0.81 7.43 -27.77
N LYS A 108 -1.39 8.58 -27.38
CA LYS A 108 -0.81 9.46 -26.35
C LYS A 108 -0.64 8.75 -25.01
N ARG A 109 -1.60 7.91 -24.62
CA ARG A 109 -1.51 7.13 -23.37
C ARG A 109 -0.38 6.11 -23.41
N LYS A 110 -0.17 5.50 -24.58
CA LYS A 110 0.93 4.56 -24.78
C LYS A 110 2.27 5.29 -24.78
N GLU A 111 2.39 6.43 -25.45
CA GLU A 111 3.60 7.27 -25.44
C GLU A 111 4.00 7.66 -24.01
N ILE A 112 3.06 8.17 -23.20
CA ILE A 112 3.30 8.50 -21.79
C ILE A 112 3.80 7.27 -21.01
N ALA A 113 3.18 6.11 -21.21
CA ALA A 113 3.57 4.89 -20.51
C ALA A 113 4.96 4.37 -20.95
N ASP A 114 5.25 4.44 -22.24
CA ASP A 114 6.52 3.99 -22.82
C ASP A 114 7.66 4.92 -22.36
N GLU A 115 7.48 6.25 -22.40
CA GLU A 115 8.46 7.23 -21.92
C GLU A 115 8.72 7.12 -20.40
N ALA A 116 7.66 6.95 -19.60
CA ALA A 116 7.79 6.74 -18.16
C ALA A 116 8.62 5.49 -17.88
N LYS A 117 8.38 4.41 -18.64
CA LYS A 117 9.12 3.15 -18.51
C LYS A 117 10.61 3.30 -18.89
N GLU A 118 10.91 4.07 -19.93
CA GLU A 118 12.29 4.40 -20.31
C GLU A 118 13.03 5.14 -19.19
N CYS A 119 12.34 6.02 -18.46
CA CYS A 119 12.87 6.76 -17.31
C CYS A 119 12.84 5.96 -16.00
N GLN A 120 12.51 4.66 -16.03
CA GLN A 120 12.34 3.81 -14.84
C GLN A 120 11.31 4.35 -13.84
N LEU A 121 10.32 5.09 -14.34
CA LEU A 121 9.20 5.62 -13.57
C LEU A 121 8.00 4.67 -13.64
N SER A 122 7.13 4.78 -12.64
CA SER A 122 5.87 4.05 -12.55
C SER A 122 4.70 5.02 -12.44
N GLY A 123 3.46 4.56 -12.53
CA GLY A 123 2.31 5.46 -12.51
C GLY A 123 1.08 4.92 -13.22
N PHE A 124 0.16 5.83 -13.53
CA PHE A 124 -1.07 5.51 -14.26
C PHE A 124 -1.58 6.70 -15.07
N CYS A 125 -2.40 6.41 -16.09
CA CYS A 125 -3.10 7.41 -16.88
C CYS A 125 -4.60 7.08 -16.94
N LEU A 126 -5.44 7.94 -16.36
CA LEU A 126 -6.89 7.89 -16.46
C LEU A 126 -7.34 8.68 -17.70
N ALA A 127 -7.87 7.96 -18.69
CA ALA A 127 -8.50 8.57 -19.86
C ALA A 127 -9.82 9.23 -19.49
N GLY A 128 -10.10 10.40 -20.03
CA GLY A 128 -11.33 11.13 -19.71
C GLY A 128 -11.28 12.61 -20.01
N LYS A 129 -12.30 13.32 -19.52
CA LYS A 129 -12.40 14.77 -19.37
C LYS A 129 -12.83 15.08 -17.93
N PRO A 130 -11.91 15.44 -17.04
CA PRO A 130 -10.48 15.63 -17.30
C PRO A 130 -9.70 14.32 -17.44
N GLY A 131 -8.55 14.41 -18.10
CA GLY A 131 -7.54 13.36 -18.07
C GLY A 131 -6.62 13.54 -16.86
N ILE A 132 -6.26 12.46 -16.18
CA ILE A 132 -5.33 12.50 -15.04
C ILE A 132 -4.16 11.56 -15.31
N VAL A 133 -2.94 12.07 -15.19
CA VAL A 133 -1.73 11.26 -15.26
C VAL A 133 -0.98 11.38 -13.93
N CYS A 134 -0.61 10.24 -13.37
CA CYS A 134 0.25 10.15 -12.20
C CYS A 134 1.55 9.47 -12.62
N ILE A 135 2.69 10.08 -12.30
CA ILE A 135 4.02 9.50 -12.52
C ILE A 135 4.80 9.60 -11.22
N GLU A 136 5.45 8.51 -10.84
CA GLU A 136 6.14 8.38 -9.56
C GLU A 136 7.42 7.54 -9.67
N GLY A 137 8.45 7.93 -8.93
CA GLY A 137 9.77 7.32 -8.97
C GLY A 137 10.82 8.17 -8.27
N ALA A 138 12.07 8.14 -8.75
CA ALA A 138 13.07 9.07 -8.26
C ALA A 138 12.78 10.49 -8.76
N LEU A 139 12.90 11.48 -7.89
CA LEU A 139 12.57 12.87 -8.20
C LEU A 139 13.34 13.40 -9.42
N GLU A 140 14.63 13.09 -9.51
CA GLU A 140 15.49 13.45 -10.66
C GLU A 140 14.96 12.88 -11.97
N ASP A 141 14.50 11.62 -11.96
CA ASP A 141 13.95 10.94 -13.13
C ASP A 141 12.57 11.55 -13.49
N CYS A 142 11.75 11.90 -12.50
CA CYS A 142 10.48 12.62 -12.70
C CYS A 142 10.68 14.02 -13.29
N GLU A 143 11.64 14.79 -12.78
CA GLU A 143 12.01 16.11 -13.30
C GLU A 143 12.51 16.03 -14.73
N TYR A 144 13.36 15.03 -15.03
CA TYR A 144 13.84 14.78 -16.38
C TYR A 144 12.70 14.44 -17.35
N TRP A 145 11.78 13.55 -16.94
CA TRP A 145 10.63 13.18 -17.75
C TRP A 145 9.72 14.40 -18.02
N TRP A 146 9.50 15.27 -17.04
CA TRP A 146 8.66 16.46 -17.20
C TRP A 146 9.25 17.56 -18.09
N GLN A 147 10.58 17.58 -18.25
CA GLN A 147 11.28 18.56 -19.10
C GLN A 147 11.40 18.14 -20.57
N LYS A 148 11.12 16.88 -20.90
CA LYS A 148 11.03 16.41 -22.29
C LYS A 148 9.77 16.92 -22.96
#